data_AF-A0A170WEF5-F1
#
_entry.id   AF-A0A170WEF5-F1
#
_cell.length_a   1.000
_cell.length_b   1.000
_cell.length_c   1.000
_cell.angle_alpha   90.00
_cell.angle_beta   90.00
_cell.angle_gamma   90.00
#
_symmetry.space_group_name_H-M   'P 1'
#
loop_
_entity.id
_entity.type
_entity.pdbx_description
1 polymer ?
#
loop_
_entity_poly.entity_id
_entity_poly.type
_entity_poly.pdbx_seq_one_letter_code
_entity_poly.pdbx_strand_id
1 'polypeptide(L)' 'MEIYKQMLNWNYQPNMWSTYSVVFPAVWIASSFKGARNPDAVTNQINFYYENHKSWMKLVAKYSDKITFRGVITTGWQ' A
#
# COMPACT_ATOMS: atom_id res chain seq x y z
N MET A 1 -8.16 16.68 4.97
CA MET A 1 -7.51 16.42 6.28
C MET A 1 -7.91 15.07 6.88
N GLU A 2 -9.17 14.62 6.74
CA GLU A 2 -9.64 13.35 7.33
C GLU A 2 -9.10 12.07 6.68
N ILE A 3 -8.86 12.06 5.36
CA ILE A 3 -8.38 10.86 4.63
C ILE A 3 -6.90 10.55 4.91
N TYR A 4 -6.07 11.57 5.16
CA TYR A 4 -4.67 11.36 5.55
C TYR A 4 -4.55 10.64 6.91
N LYS A 5 -5.53 10.84 7.81
CA LYS A 5 -5.59 10.11 9.09
C LYS A 5 -5.92 8.62 8.91
N GLN A 6 -6.72 8.25 7.91
CA GLN A 6 -6.99 6.83 7.64
C GLN A 6 -5.78 6.08 7.10
N MET A 7 -4.94 6.71 6.27
CA MET A 7 -3.70 6.10 5.78
C MET A 7 -2.64 5.96 6.88
N LEU A 8 -2.58 6.91 7.82
CA LEU A 8 -1.62 6.88 8.94
C LEU A 8 -2.01 5.91 10.06
N ASN A 9 -3.30 5.55 10.20
CA ASN A 9 -3.81 4.68 11.26
C ASN A 9 -3.98 3.20 10.84
N TRP A 10 -3.12 2.67 9.96
CA TRP A 10 -3.06 1.24 9.60
C TRP A 10 -2.55 0.32 10.73
N ASN A 11 -2.61 0.76 11.99
CA ASN A 11 -2.35 -0.07 13.17
C ASN A 11 -3.55 -0.95 13.56
N TYR A 12 -4.62 -1.02 12.76
CA TYR A 12 -5.84 -1.73 13.15
C TYR A 12 -5.67 -3.25 13.28
N GLN A 13 -4.63 -3.84 12.69
CA GLN A 13 -4.33 -5.27 12.82
C GLN A 13 -2.83 -5.53 12.92
N PRO A 14 -2.21 -5.29 14.09
CA PRO A 14 -0.76 -5.44 14.26
C PRO A 14 -0.24 -6.85 13.95
N ASN A 15 -1.12 -7.86 14.04
CA ASN A 15 -0.79 -9.27 13.84
C ASN A 15 -1.12 -9.79 12.43
N MET A 16 -1.69 -8.98 11.53
CA MET A 16 -2.11 -9.42 10.20
C MET A 16 -0.95 -10.07 9.43
N TRP A 17 0.22 -9.43 9.40
CA TRP A 17 1.39 -9.94 8.67
C TRP A 17 1.92 -11.25 9.23
N SER A 18 1.86 -11.42 10.56
CA SER A 18 2.20 -12.70 11.21
C SER A 18 1.22 -13.80 10.86
N THR A 19 -0.07 -13.49 10.75
CA THR A 19 -1.08 -14.47 10.31
C THR A 19 -0.89 -14.86 8.86
N TYR A 20 -0.62 -13.89 7.98
CA TYR A 20 -0.41 -14.17 6.56
C TYR A 20 0.86 -14.96 6.28
N SER A 21 1.93 -14.77 7.07
CA SER A 21 3.17 -15.52 6.86
C SER A 21 3.04 -17.02 7.20
N VAL A 22 2.02 -17.42 7.96
CA VAL A 22 1.70 -18.85 8.19
C VAL A 22 1.24 -19.53 6.91
N VAL A 23 0.54 -18.79 6.03
CA VAL A 23 -0.11 -19.35 4.83
C VAL A 23 0.69 -19.03 3.56
N PHE A 24 1.18 -17.80 3.46
CA PHE A 24 1.87 -17.29 2.27
C PHE A 24 3.37 -17.16 2.54
N PRO A 25 4.21 -17.96 1.84
CA PRO A 25 5.66 -17.89 2.03
C PRO A 25 6.25 -16.56 1.57
N ALA A 26 5.58 -15.85 0.65
CA ALA A 26 5.95 -14.50 0.25
C ALA A 26 4.76 -13.77 -0.41
N VAL A 27 4.80 -12.45 -0.44
CA VAL A 27 3.75 -11.59 -1.00
C VAL A 27 4.30 -10.51 -1.94
N TRP A 28 3.46 -10.00 -2.82
CA TRP A 28 3.73 -8.82 -3.66
C TRP A 28 2.83 -7.67 -3.24
N ILE A 29 3.32 -6.44 -3.38
CA ILE A 29 2.51 -5.24 -3.18
C ILE A 29 2.14 -4.67 -4.55
N ALA A 30 0.88 -4.32 -4.74
CA ALA A 30 0.41 -3.58 -5.91
C ALA A 30 0.19 -2.11 -5.53
N SER A 31 1.09 -1.23 -5.97
CA SER A 31 1.00 0.20 -5.72
C SER A 31 0.38 0.91 -6.94
N SER A 32 -0.77 1.55 -6.76
CA SER A 32 -1.43 2.27 -7.85
C SER A 32 -0.72 3.58 -8.17
N PHE A 33 -0.35 3.81 -9.42
CA PHE A 33 0.09 5.09 -9.99
C PHE A 33 -1.07 5.93 -10.51
N LYS A 34 -2.15 5.29 -10.96
CA LYS A 34 -3.37 5.91 -11.49
C LYS A 34 -4.57 5.00 -11.21
N GLY A 35 -5.75 5.59 -11.02
CA GLY A 35 -7.01 4.86 -10.87
C GLY A 35 -8.20 5.81 -10.64
N ALA A 36 -9.42 5.29 -10.72
CA ALA A 36 -10.61 6.08 -10.40
C ALA A 36 -10.71 6.24 -8.88
N ARG A 37 -10.11 7.32 -8.34
CA ARG A 37 -10.31 7.68 -6.94
C ARG A 37 -11.75 8.18 -6.69
N ASN A 38 -12.23 8.99 -7.62
CA ASN A 38 -13.61 9.45 -7.69
C ASN A 38 -14.14 9.17 -9.09
N PRO A 39 -15.45 8.94 -9.25
CA PRO A 39 -16.07 8.70 -10.56
C PRO A 39 -15.90 9.87 -11.54
N ASP A 40 -15.60 11.07 -11.06
CA ASP A 40 -15.43 12.32 -11.81
C ASP A 40 -13.97 12.80 -11.88
N ALA A 41 -13.00 11.98 -11.50
CA ALA A 41 -11.60 12.39 -11.48
C ALA A 41 -11.05 12.62 -12.90
N VAL A 42 -10.98 13.89 -13.32
CA VAL A 42 -10.48 14.30 -14.65
C VAL A 42 -8.94 14.37 -14.69
N THR A 43 -8.28 14.53 -13.55
CA THR A 43 -6.82 14.69 -13.47
C THR A 43 -6.18 13.66 -12.53
N ASN A 44 -4.97 13.22 -12.92
CA ASN A 44 -4.17 12.34 -12.08
C ASN A 44 -3.57 13.14 -10.92
N GLN A 45 -3.96 12.80 -9.68
CA GLN A 45 -3.32 13.36 -8.49
C GLN A 45 -1.99 12.64 -8.21
N ILE A 46 -0.94 12.95 -8.98
CA ILE A 46 0.38 12.27 -8.91
C ILE A 46 0.92 12.23 -7.47
N ASN A 47 0.85 13.35 -6.76
CA ASN A 47 1.33 13.44 -5.37
C ASN A 47 0.61 12.44 -4.45
N PHE A 48 -0.69 12.22 -4.64
CA PHE A 48 -1.44 11.27 -3.83
C PHE A 48 -0.94 9.84 -4.02
N TYR A 49 -0.75 9.41 -5.27
CA TYR A 49 -0.25 8.07 -5.57
C TYR A 49 1.20 7.89 -5.13
N TYR A 50 2.01 8.93 -5.22
CA TYR A 50 3.37 8.95 -4.68
C TYR A 50 3.40 8.77 -3.15
N GLU A 51 2.57 9.51 -2.41
CA GLU A 51 2.45 9.34 -0.95
C GLU A 51 1.96 7.94 -0.57
N ASN A 52 1.03 7.37 -1.35
CA ASN A 52 0.58 5.99 -1.17
C ASN A 52 1.72 4.99 -1.37
N HIS A 53 2.52 5.15 -2.43
CA HIS A 53 3.70 4.32 -2.67
C HIS A 53 4.71 4.41 -1.51
N LYS A 54 5.03 5.62 -1.04
CA LYS A 54 5.90 5.80 0.13
C LYS A 54 5.36 5.12 1.39
N SER A 55 4.04 5.11 1.57
CA SER A 55 3.40 4.45 2.70
C SER A 55 3.60 2.93 2.64
N TRP A 56 3.52 2.32 1.45
CA TRP A 56 3.92 0.93 1.24
C TRP A 56 5.38 0.66 1.59
N MET A 57 6.30 1.56 1.22
CA MET A 57 7.73 1.37 1.53
C MET A 57 7.99 1.37 3.04
N LYS A 58 7.32 2.25 3.79
CA LYS A 58 7.37 2.26 5.26
C LYS A 58 6.85 0.95 5.85
N LEU A 59 5.79 0.39 5.25
CA LEU A 59 5.21 -0.88 5.68
C LEU A 59 6.19 -2.04 5.43
N VAL A 60 6.76 -2.12 4.22
CA VAL A 60 7.76 -3.16 3.89
C VAL A 60 8.92 -3.11 4.89
N ALA A 61 9.46 -1.93 5.15
CA ALA A 61 10.55 -1.76 6.12
C ALA A 61 10.15 -2.21 7.54
N LYS A 62 8.89 -1.95 7.95
CA LYS A 62 8.38 -2.30 9.29
C LYS A 62 8.13 -3.79 9.48
N TYR A 63 7.72 -4.52 8.44
CA TYR A 63 7.22 -5.90 8.56
C TYR A 63 8.04 -6.95 7.80
N SER A 64 9.20 -6.59 7.24
CA SER A 64 10.08 -7.53 6.55
C SER A 64 10.62 -8.64 7.47
N ASP A 65 10.56 -8.47 8.79
CA ASP A 65 10.86 -9.50 9.78
C ASP A 65 9.70 -10.50 9.99
N LYS A 66 8.48 -10.16 9.57
CA LYS A 66 7.27 -10.99 9.73
C LYS A 66 6.91 -11.77 8.47
N ILE A 67 7.14 -11.19 7.30
CA ILE A 67 6.78 -11.79 6.01
C ILE A 67 7.77 -11.37 4.93
N THR A 68 8.01 -12.25 3.96
CA THR A 68 8.84 -11.93 2.80
C THR A 68 8.04 -11.15 1.76
N PHE A 69 8.45 -9.91 1.49
CA PHE A 69 7.97 -9.13 0.36
C PHE A 69 8.86 -9.40 -0.87
N ARG A 70 8.26 -9.84 -1.98
CA ARG A 70 8.98 -10.11 -3.24
C ARG A 70 9.33 -8.85 -4.01
N GLY A 71 8.55 -7.79 -3.82
CA GLY A 71 8.69 -6.54 -4.52
C GLY A 71 7.37 -5.79 -4.61
N VAL A 72 7.42 -4.66 -5.31
CA VAL A 72 6.26 -3.79 -5.54
C VAL A 72 6.04 -3.65 -7.04
N ILE A 73 4.82 -3.95 -7.48
CA ILE A 73 4.36 -3.75 -8.85
C ILE A 73 3.60 -2.43 -8.88
N THR A 74 4.02 -1.52 -9.75
CA THR A 74 3.28 -0.28 -10.00
C THR A 74 2.18 -0.54 -11.02
N THR A 75 0.93 -0.22 -10.68
CA THR A 75 -0.25 -0.48 -11.51
C THR A 75 -0.92 0.81 -11.97
N GLY A 76 -1.68 0.77 -13.07
CA GLY A 76 -2.43 1.92 -13.60
C GLY A 76 -2.09 2.20 -15.07
N TRP A 77 -2.97 1.77 -15.97
CA TRP A 77 -2.83 1.94 -17.41
C TRP A 77 -2.79 3.43 -17.79
N GLN A 78 -1.92 3.79 -18.74
CA GLN A 78 -1.86 5.13 -19.31
C GLN A 78 -2.98 5.34 -20.31
#